data_AF-A0A7C2H5M8-F1
#
_entry.id   AF-A0A7C2H5M8-F1
#
_cell.length_a   1.000
_cell.length_b   1.000
_cell.length_c   1.000
_cell.angle_alpha   90.00
_cell.angle_beta   90.00
_cell.angle_gamma   90.00
#
_symmetry.space_group_name_H-M   'P 1'
#
loop_
_entity.id
_entity.type
_entity.pdbx_description
1 polymer ?
#
loop_
_entity_poly.entity_id
_entity_poly.type
_entity_poly.pdbx_seq_one_letter_code
_entity_poly.pdbx_strand_id
1 'polypeptide(L)'
;MVPVSDSYAFLVETAIHEWVHHYLALYPLGRNYFRSTETRTLNESVADLVAEELTKEYFRRYPVDSAVPGPSEPPAALVRELRALRFEVESLLAAGRVADAEGLMESKRQELAAQGYYIRRLNQAYFAFFGLYADNPASTSVMGPKLELLRLQAGSLRRFLETVRAITSEAELDALVAQLSAASPTRP
;
A
#
# COMPACT_ATOMS: atom_id res chain seq x y z
N MET A 1 11.63 -11.82 -0.09
CA MET A 1 11.13 -10.73 0.77
C MET A 1 11.18 -11.22 2.20
N VAL A 2 11.80 -10.48 3.11
CA VAL A 2 11.87 -10.84 4.54
C VAL A 2 11.16 -9.70 5.27
N PRO A 3 10.17 -9.99 6.13
CA PRO A 3 9.37 -8.98 6.80
C PRO A 3 10.23 -8.11 7.73
N VAL A 4 9.76 -6.91 8.01
CA VAL A 4 10.40 -5.94 8.94
C VAL A 4 9.83 -6.05 10.35
N SER A 5 8.74 -6.81 10.49
CA SER A 5 8.20 -7.23 11.77
C SER A 5 8.18 -8.75 11.80
N ASP A 6 8.61 -9.32 12.92
CA ASP A 6 8.43 -10.75 13.21
C ASP A 6 6.97 -11.06 13.63
N SER A 7 6.07 -10.07 13.58
CA SER A 7 4.65 -10.28 13.81
C SER A 7 4.07 -11.15 12.70
N TYR A 8 3.49 -12.27 13.11
CA TYR A 8 2.77 -13.17 12.23
C TYR A 8 1.64 -12.45 11.47
N ALA A 9 0.98 -11.47 12.10
CA ALA A 9 -0.06 -10.68 11.46
C ALA A 9 0.48 -9.80 10.33
N PHE A 10 1.60 -9.10 10.57
CA PHE A 10 2.27 -8.31 9.54
C PHE A 10 2.72 -9.18 8.36
N LEU A 11 3.23 -10.38 8.65
CA LEU A 11 3.61 -11.36 7.63
C LEU A 11 2.44 -11.82 6.76
N VAL A 12 1.30 -12.13 7.39
CA VAL A 12 0.07 -12.52 6.70
C VAL A 12 -0.44 -11.39 5.82
N GLU A 13 -0.52 -10.17 6.36
CA GLU A 13 -0.96 -8.99 5.62
C GLU A 13 -0.07 -8.69 4.42
N THR A 14 1.26 -8.69 4.63
CA THR A 14 2.24 -8.53 3.55
C THR A 14 2.08 -9.61 2.48
N ALA A 15 1.93 -10.87 2.87
CA ALA A 15 1.76 -11.97 1.92
C ALA A 15 0.47 -11.81 1.08
N ILE A 16 -0.60 -11.31 1.69
CA ILE A 16 -1.84 -11.02 0.99
C ILE A 16 -1.67 -9.83 0.04
N HIS A 17 -1.04 -8.73 0.48
CA HIS A 17 -0.74 -7.54 -0.35
C HIS A 17 -0.01 -7.93 -1.64
N GLU A 18 1.07 -8.71 -1.50
CA GLU A 18 1.85 -9.19 -2.65
C GLU A 18 1.07 -10.16 -3.54
N TRP A 19 0.21 -10.98 -2.94
CA TRP A 19 -0.66 -11.86 -3.72
C TRP A 19 -1.65 -11.05 -4.56
N VAL A 20 -2.18 -9.93 -4.05
CA VAL A 20 -3.06 -9.04 -4.81
C VAL A 20 -2.31 -8.43 -6.00
N HIS A 21 -1.06 -7.99 -5.80
CA HIS A 21 -0.20 -7.53 -6.90
C HIS A 21 -0.02 -8.60 -7.98
N HIS A 22 0.28 -9.84 -7.58
CA HIS A 22 0.39 -10.97 -8.52
C HIS A 22 -0.92 -11.25 -9.27
N TYR A 23 -2.06 -11.18 -8.59
CA TYR A 23 -3.36 -11.30 -9.23
C TYR A 23 -3.58 -10.17 -10.24
N LEU A 24 -3.36 -8.92 -9.84
CA LEU A 24 -3.59 -7.74 -10.69
C LEU A 24 -2.64 -7.69 -11.89
N ALA A 25 -1.43 -8.26 -11.80
CA ALA A 25 -0.47 -8.33 -12.90
C ALA A 25 -1.03 -9.02 -14.17
N LEU A 26 -2.08 -9.82 -14.03
CA LEU A 26 -2.77 -10.47 -15.14
C LEU A 26 -3.82 -9.57 -15.84
N TYR A 27 -4.13 -8.41 -15.27
CA TYR A 27 -5.22 -7.52 -15.68
C TYR A 27 -4.73 -6.11 -16.01
N PRO A 28 -5.55 -5.26 -16.65
CA PRO A 28 -5.14 -3.90 -17.02
C PRO A 28 -4.51 -3.08 -15.88
N LEU A 29 -5.08 -3.10 -14.67
CA LEU A 29 -4.54 -2.32 -13.55
C LEU A 29 -3.09 -2.71 -13.21
N GLY A 30 -2.78 -3.99 -13.09
CA GLY A 30 -1.41 -4.44 -12.80
C GLY A 30 -0.47 -4.36 -13.99
N ARG A 31 -0.93 -4.62 -15.22
CA ARG A 31 -0.09 -4.44 -16.42
C ARG A 31 0.35 -3.00 -16.65
N ASN A 32 -0.37 -2.03 -16.09
CA ASN A 32 -0.02 -0.62 -16.15
C ASN A 32 0.73 -0.10 -14.92
N TYR A 33 1.06 -0.94 -13.93
CA TYR A 33 1.68 -0.51 -12.67
C TYR A 33 2.90 0.42 -12.85
N PHE A 34 3.78 0.14 -13.81
CA PHE A 34 4.98 0.95 -14.07
C PHE A 34 4.78 2.07 -15.11
N ARG A 35 3.55 2.32 -15.56
CA ARG A 35 3.26 3.28 -16.64
C ARG A 35 3.12 4.71 -16.13
N SER A 36 2.56 4.91 -14.94
CA SER A 36 2.41 6.23 -14.33
C SER A 36 2.39 6.16 -12.81
N THR A 37 2.68 7.28 -12.15
CA THR A 37 2.52 7.40 -10.69
C THR A 37 1.07 7.13 -10.28
N GLU A 38 0.10 7.60 -11.06
CA GLU A 38 -1.33 7.41 -10.82
C GLU A 38 -1.75 5.94 -10.82
N THR A 39 -1.35 5.18 -11.85
CA THR A 39 -1.67 3.74 -11.96
C THR A 39 -0.99 2.93 -10.86
N ARG A 40 0.24 3.30 -10.49
CA ARG A 40 0.93 2.73 -9.33
C ARG A 40 0.15 2.98 -8.04
N THR A 41 -0.24 4.24 -7.77
CA THR A 41 -1.01 4.60 -6.57
C THR A 41 -2.33 3.86 -6.50
N LEU A 42 -3.07 3.80 -7.61
CA LEU A 42 -4.35 3.08 -7.68
C LEU A 42 -4.18 1.58 -7.37
N ASN A 43 -3.11 0.98 -7.89
CA ASN A 43 -2.81 -0.43 -7.65
C ASN A 43 -2.44 -0.70 -6.19
N GLU A 44 -1.52 0.09 -5.61
CA GLU A 44 -1.16 -0.03 -4.19
C GLU A 44 -2.38 0.16 -3.28
N SER A 45 -3.23 1.16 -3.55
CA SER A 45 -4.44 1.39 -2.74
C SER A 45 -5.44 0.22 -2.82
N VAL A 46 -5.53 -0.48 -3.95
CA VAL A 46 -6.33 -1.71 -4.06
C VAL A 46 -5.69 -2.84 -3.24
N ALA A 47 -4.37 -2.99 -3.31
CA ALA A 47 -3.64 -4.02 -2.57
C ALA A 47 -3.75 -3.81 -1.05
N ASP A 48 -3.57 -2.57 -0.55
CA ASP A 48 -3.70 -2.21 0.86
C ASP A 48 -5.10 -2.55 1.39
N LEU A 49 -6.15 -2.09 0.71
CA LEU A 49 -7.55 -2.31 1.12
C LEU A 49 -7.90 -3.80 1.18
N VAL A 50 -7.46 -4.56 0.17
CA VAL A 50 -7.74 -6.01 0.11
C VAL A 50 -6.92 -6.77 1.15
N ALA A 51 -5.67 -6.37 1.40
CA ALA A 51 -4.81 -6.97 2.42
C ALA A 51 -5.38 -6.75 3.82
N GLU A 52 -5.81 -5.53 4.14
CA GLU A 52 -6.43 -5.21 5.43
C GLU A 52 -7.69 -6.06 5.66
N GLU A 53 -8.59 -6.14 4.67
CA GLU A 53 -9.84 -6.87 4.79
C GLU A 53 -9.62 -8.40 4.93
N LEU A 54 -8.78 -8.98 4.08
CA LEU A 54 -8.50 -10.41 4.11
C LEU A 54 -7.68 -10.83 5.33
N THR A 55 -6.82 -9.96 5.86
CA THR A 55 -6.09 -10.24 7.11
C THR A 55 -7.03 -10.34 8.29
N LYS A 56 -8.02 -9.43 8.39
CA LYS A 56 -9.08 -9.51 9.40
C LYS A 56 -9.86 -10.81 9.29
N GLU A 57 -10.26 -11.20 8.08
CA GLU A 57 -10.99 -12.44 7.83
C GLU A 57 -10.15 -13.70 8.10
N TYR A 58 -8.85 -13.65 7.77
CA TYR A 58 -7.91 -14.72 8.04
C TYR A 58 -7.84 -15.02 9.54
N PHE A 59 -7.60 -14.01 10.37
CA PHE A 59 -7.52 -14.19 11.83
C PHE A 59 -8.87 -14.48 12.49
N ARG A 60 -9.98 -14.04 11.87
CA ARG A 60 -11.32 -14.47 12.29
C ARG A 60 -11.51 -15.98 12.11
N ARG A 61 -10.95 -16.55 11.03
CA ARG A 61 -11.07 -17.97 10.68
C ARG A 61 -9.99 -18.84 11.35
N TYR A 62 -8.81 -18.31 11.55
CA TYR A 62 -7.66 -18.97 12.16
C TYR A 62 -7.18 -18.11 13.35
N PRO A 63 -7.92 -18.10 14.47
CA PRO A 63 -7.48 -17.41 15.67
C PRO A 63 -6.15 -17.99 16.14
N VAL A 64 -5.21 -17.12 16.49
CA VAL A 64 -3.92 -17.55 17.05
C VAL A 64 -4.05 -17.57 18.57
N ASP A 65 -3.90 -18.74 19.19
CA ASP A 65 -3.91 -18.85 20.64
C ASP A 65 -2.67 -18.15 21.22
N SER A 66 -2.93 -17.24 22.17
CA SER A 66 -1.96 -16.53 23.03
C SER A 66 -1.01 -15.51 22.38
N ALA A 67 -1.20 -14.25 22.78
CA ALA A 67 -0.20 -13.20 22.96
C ALA A 67 0.88 -13.05 21.86
N VAL A 68 0.50 -13.17 20.59
CA VAL A 68 1.29 -12.50 19.54
C VAL A 68 1.05 -11.01 19.78
N PRO A 69 2.08 -10.20 20.08
CA PRO A 69 1.91 -8.76 20.03
C PRO A 69 1.33 -8.47 18.64
N GLY A 70 0.15 -7.86 18.60
CA GLY A 70 -0.33 -7.25 17.36
C GLY A 70 0.83 -6.44 16.77
N PRO A 71 0.90 -6.27 15.43
CA PRO A 71 1.99 -5.54 14.82
C PRO A 71 2.20 -4.28 15.65
N SER A 72 3.38 -4.15 16.27
CA SER A 72 3.74 -2.86 16.83
C SER A 72 3.85 -1.99 15.60
N GLU A 73 2.78 -1.28 15.27
CA GLU A 73 2.79 -0.29 14.21
C GLU A 73 4.09 0.48 14.41
N PRO A 74 4.95 0.57 13.37
CA PRO A 74 6.16 1.37 13.49
C PRO A 74 5.71 2.72 14.03
N PRO A 75 6.33 3.23 15.12
CA PRO A 75 5.82 4.42 15.77
C PRO A 75 5.59 5.51 14.74
N ALA A 76 4.50 6.27 14.85
CA ALA A 76 4.16 7.30 13.85
C ALA A 76 5.34 8.25 13.57
N ALA A 77 6.23 8.44 14.55
CA ALA A 77 7.51 9.13 14.41
C ALA A 77 8.46 8.47 13.38
N LEU A 78 8.66 7.15 13.46
CA LEU A 78 9.47 6.38 12.52
C LEU A 78 8.89 6.44 11.10
N VAL A 79 7.56 6.32 10.97
CA VAL A 79 6.89 6.44 9.67
C VAL A 79 7.12 7.84 9.08
N ARG A 80 6.96 8.90 9.88
CA ARG A 80 7.25 10.28 9.44
C ARG A 80 8.71 10.47 9.03
N GLU A 81 9.65 9.88 9.78
CA GLU A 81 11.07 9.95 9.48
C GLU A 81 11.43 9.25 8.15
N LEU A 82 10.88 8.06 7.92
CA LEU A 82 11.07 7.34 6.66
C LEU A 82 10.43 8.07 5.46
N ARG A 83 9.31 8.79 5.66
CA ARG A 83 8.73 9.67 4.62
C ARG A 83 9.63 10.85 4.29
N ALA A 84 10.12 11.55 5.31
CA ALA A 84 11.02 12.69 5.11
C ALA A 84 12.28 12.25 4.34
N LEU A 85 12.85 11.10 4.72
CA LEU A 85 13.94 10.49 4.01
C LEU A 85 13.58 10.20 2.54
N ARG A 86 12.40 9.63 2.26
CA ARG A 86 11.95 9.35 0.89
C ARG A 86 11.99 10.59 0.01
N PHE A 87 11.43 11.72 0.47
CA PHE A 87 11.42 12.97 -0.30
C PHE A 87 12.82 13.49 -0.60
N GLU A 88 13.73 13.39 0.37
CA GLU A 88 15.12 13.83 0.20
C GLU A 88 15.87 12.95 -0.80
N VAL A 89 15.68 11.63 -0.72
CA VAL A 89 16.23 10.67 -1.68
C VAL A 89 15.65 10.91 -3.08
N GLU A 90 14.35 11.16 -3.21
CA GLU A 90 13.72 11.52 -4.50
C GLU A 90 14.32 12.79 -5.10
N SER A 91 14.58 13.82 -4.29
CA SER A 91 15.22 15.06 -4.73
C SER A 91 16.64 14.82 -5.25
N LEU A 92 17.43 14.01 -4.53
CA LEU A 92 18.78 13.64 -4.94
C LEU A 92 18.78 12.85 -6.25
N LEU A 93 17.88 11.88 -6.39
CA LEU A 93 17.76 11.08 -7.62
C LEU A 93 17.29 11.91 -8.82
N ALA A 94 16.35 12.85 -8.62
CA ALA A 94 15.92 13.77 -9.67
C ALA A 94 17.06 14.68 -10.16
N ALA A 95 18.01 15.00 -9.28
CA ALA A 95 19.24 15.73 -9.61
C ALA A 95 20.36 14.83 -10.17
N GLY A 96 20.11 13.53 -10.38
CA GLY A 96 21.10 12.56 -10.86
C GLY A 96 22.16 12.17 -9.81
N ARG A 97 21.99 12.55 -8.55
CA ARG A 97 22.95 12.35 -7.45
C ARG A 97 22.75 10.98 -6.78
N VAL A 98 22.98 9.91 -7.55
CA VAL A 98 22.71 8.52 -7.10
C VAL A 98 23.55 8.12 -5.89
N ALA A 99 24.85 8.39 -5.90
CA ALA A 99 25.75 8.02 -4.79
C ALA A 99 25.36 8.69 -3.47
N ASP A 100 24.93 9.95 -3.53
CA ASP A 100 24.48 10.70 -2.36
C ASP A 100 23.17 10.15 -1.82
N ALA A 101 22.24 9.78 -2.71
CA ALA A 101 20.99 9.14 -2.34
C ALA A 101 21.23 7.79 -1.64
N GLU A 102 22.12 6.96 -2.17
CA GLU A 102 22.49 5.67 -1.56
C GLU A 102 23.19 5.84 -0.22
N GLY A 103 24.13 6.78 -0.12
CA GLY A 103 24.83 7.11 1.12
C GLY A 103 23.88 7.60 2.22
N LEU A 104 22.92 8.45 1.86
CA LEU A 104 21.90 8.95 2.78
C LEU A 104 21.01 7.81 3.31
N MET A 105 20.57 6.90 2.44
CA MET A 105 19.78 5.73 2.85
C MET A 105 20.56 4.79 3.76
N GLU A 106 21.83 4.52 3.47
CA GLU A 106 22.67 3.66 4.32
C GLU A 106 22.95 4.31 5.68
N SER A 107 23.22 5.61 5.72
CA SER A 107 23.40 6.37 6.95
C SER A 107 22.16 6.27 7.85
N LYS A 108 20.97 6.53 7.28
CA LYS A 108 19.72 6.42 8.05
C LYS A 108 19.45 4.99 8.53
N ARG A 109 19.76 3.98 7.71
CA ARG A 109 19.65 2.56 8.09
C ARG A 109 20.48 2.24 9.34
N GLN A 110 21.69 2.78 9.44
CA GLN A 110 22.57 2.59 10.59
C GLN A 110 22.07 3.33 11.84
N GLU A 111 21.58 4.56 11.68
CA GLU A 111 20.93 5.33 12.75
C GLU A 111 19.73 4.58 13.34
N LEU A 112 18.85 4.08 12.47
CA LEU A 112 17.67 3.31 12.87
C LEU A 112 18.06 2.01 13.59
N ALA A 113 19.11 1.32 13.13
CA ALA A 113 19.62 0.13 13.80
C ALA A 113 20.14 0.44 15.22
N ALA A 114 20.77 1.59 15.43
CA ALA A 114 21.21 2.04 16.76
C ALA A 114 20.04 2.36 17.70
N GLN A 115 18.87 2.71 17.15
CA GLN A 115 17.62 2.93 17.88
C GLN A 115 16.80 1.65 18.08
N GLY A 116 17.30 0.50 17.63
CA GLY A 116 16.63 -0.80 17.73
C GLY A 116 15.74 -1.17 16.54
N TYR A 117 15.71 -0.35 15.49
CA TYR A 117 14.96 -0.62 14.25
C TYR A 117 15.88 -1.23 13.19
N TYR A 118 15.88 -2.55 13.10
CA TYR A 118 16.77 -3.27 12.19
C TYR A 118 16.21 -3.34 10.77
N ILE A 119 16.77 -2.53 9.88
CA ILE A 119 16.48 -2.57 8.44
C ILE A 119 17.65 -3.25 7.73
N ARG A 120 17.39 -4.36 7.03
CA ARG A 120 18.41 -5.12 6.29
C ARG A 120 19.03 -4.29 5.16
N ARG A 121 18.18 -3.59 4.40
CA ARG A 121 18.58 -2.74 3.28
C ARG A 121 17.52 -1.67 3.08
N LEU A 122 17.93 -0.41 3.17
CA LEU A 122 17.08 0.75 2.87
C LEU A 122 17.37 1.19 1.44
N ASN A 123 16.37 1.10 0.56
CA ASN A 123 16.49 1.46 -0.85
C ASN A 123 15.13 1.96 -1.40
N GLN A 124 15.11 2.39 -2.66
CA GLN A 124 13.88 2.82 -3.34
C GLN A 124 12.75 1.77 -3.26
N ALA A 125 13.08 0.48 -3.41
CA ALA A 125 12.11 -0.61 -3.29
C ALA A 125 11.55 -0.74 -1.87
N TYR A 126 12.37 -0.52 -0.83
CA TYR A 126 11.92 -0.51 0.56
C TYR A 126 10.85 0.56 0.79
N PHE A 127 11.03 1.78 0.27
CA PHE A 127 10.01 2.82 0.40
C PHE A 127 8.70 2.46 -0.33
N ALA A 128 8.79 1.78 -1.48
CA ALA A 128 7.64 1.30 -2.23
C ALA A 128 6.86 0.25 -1.43
N PHE A 129 7.60 -0.63 -0.77
CA PHE A 129 7.07 -1.74 0.01
C PHE A 129 6.37 -1.35 1.32
N PHE A 130 6.71 -0.17 1.86
CA PHE A 130 6.20 0.32 3.14
C PHE A 130 5.00 1.25 3.02
N GLY A 131 4.37 1.34 1.85
CA GLY A 131 3.30 2.31 1.60
C GLY A 131 3.76 3.77 1.78
N LEU A 132 5.07 4.05 1.85
CA LEU A 132 5.58 5.41 2.08
C LEU A 132 5.44 6.30 0.84
N TYR A 133 5.14 5.70 -0.33
CA TYR A 133 4.66 6.43 -1.50
C TYR A 133 3.16 6.72 -1.45
N ALA A 134 2.40 5.90 -0.72
CA ALA A 134 0.95 6.02 -0.58
C ALA A 134 0.55 7.12 0.40
N ASP A 135 1.49 7.79 1.09
CA ASP A 135 1.17 8.68 2.22
C ASP A 135 1.95 10.03 2.25
N ASN A 136 2.14 10.65 1.08
CA ASN A 136 2.21 12.11 0.94
C ASN A 136 0.95 12.77 1.58
N PRO A 137 0.96 13.98 2.14
CA PRO A 137 -0.29 14.68 2.46
C PRO A 137 -1.14 15.00 1.22
N ALA A 138 -0.58 14.83 0.02
CA ALA A 138 -1.34 14.74 -1.25
C ALA A 138 -1.92 13.34 -1.53
N SER A 139 -1.65 12.36 -0.68
CA SER A 139 -2.12 10.99 -0.72
C SER A 139 -2.79 10.53 0.58
N THR A 140 -3.44 11.47 1.29
CA THR A 140 -4.92 11.37 1.33
C THR A 140 -5.40 11.22 -0.12
N SER A 141 -5.20 10.02 -0.64
CA SER A 141 -5.43 9.70 -2.03
C SER A 141 -6.91 9.93 -2.19
N VAL A 142 -7.27 10.87 -3.06
CA VAL A 142 -8.66 11.09 -3.46
C VAL A 142 -9.29 9.74 -3.87
N MET A 143 -8.46 8.75 -4.27
CA MET A 143 -8.87 7.38 -4.59
C MET A 143 -9.21 6.49 -3.38
N GLY A 144 -8.61 6.66 -2.20
CA GLY A 144 -8.86 5.80 -1.03
C GLY A 144 -10.35 5.76 -0.64
N PRO A 145 -10.97 6.91 -0.33
CA PRO A 145 -12.41 6.98 -0.08
C PRO A 145 -13.27 6.50 -1.26
N LYS A 146 -12.83 6.70 -2.50
CA LYS A 146 -13.53 6.21 -3.71
C LYS A 146 -13.50 4.68 -3.79
N LEU A 147 -12.37 4.06 -3.49
CA LEU A 147 -12.19 2.60 -3.46
C LEU A 147 -12.96 1.97 -2.30
N GLU A 148 -12.98 2.59 -1.12
CA GLU A 148 -13.81 2.15 0.01
C GLU A 148 -15.30 2.19 -0.35
N LEU A 149 -15.77 3.28 -0.97
CA LEU A 149 -17.14 3.40 -1.44
C LEU A 149 -17.47 2.31 -2.47
N LEU A 150 -16.60 2.13 -3.46
CA LEU A 150 -16.74 1.09 -4.47
C LEU A 150 -16.74 -0.31 -3.84
N ARG A 151 -15.89 -0.55 -2.84
CA ARG A 151 -15.84 -1.81 -2.08
C ARG A 151 -17.14 -2.07 -1.34
N LEU A 152 -17.67 -1.08 -0.62
CA LEU A 152 -18.94 -1.18 0.10
C LEU A 152 -20.08 -1.53 -0.86
N GLN A 153 -20.14 -0.86 -2.01
CA GLN A 153 -21.20 -1.06 -3.01
C GLN A 153 -21.08 -2.39 -3.77
N ALA A 154 -19.87 -2.91 -3.97
CA ALA A 154 -19.66 -4.18 -4.68
C ALA A 154 -20.31 -5.39 -3.99
N GLY A 155 -20.61 -5.29 -2.68
CA GLY A 155 -21.27 -6.33 -1.88
C GLY A 155 -20.43 -7.59 -1.63
N SER A 156 -19.31 -7.76 -2.33
CA SER A 156 -18.32 -8.80 -2.08
C SER A 156 -16.95 -8.39 -2.59
N LEU A 157 -15.90 -8.90 -1.95
CA LEU A 157 -14.52 -8.65 -2.34
C LEU A 157 -14.20 -9.16 -3.76
N ARG A 158 -14.79 -10.30 -4.15
CA ARG A 158 -14.67 -10.84 -5.52
C ARG A 158 -15.15 -9.82 -6.54
N ARG A 159 -16.36 -9.29 -6.36
CA ARG A 159 -16.99 -8.37 -7.31
C ARG A 159 -16.23 -7.04 -7.36
N PHE A 160 -15.71 -6.60 -6.22
CA PHE A 160 -14.81 -5.46 -6.13
C PHE A 160 -13.55 -5.69 -6.98
N LEU A 161 -12.81 -6.77 -6.75
CA LEU A 161 -11.59 -7.12 -7.50
C LEU A 161 -11.86 -7.30 -9.01
N GLU A 162 -12.97 -7.93 -9.38
CA GLU A 162 -13.37 -8.09 -10.79
C GLU A 162 -13.64 -6.76 -11.48
N THR A 163 -14.08 -5.76 -10.72
CA THR A 163 -14.33 -4.39 -11.18
C THR A 163 -13.03 -3.60 -11.31
N VAL A 164 -12.27 -3.48 -10.22
CA VAL A 164 -11.07 -2.62 -10.19
C VAL A 164 -9.90 -3.17 -11.01
N ARG A 165 -9.85 -4.47 -11.29
CA ARG A 165 -8.76 -5.01 -12.12
C ARG A 165 -8.73 -4.44 -13.55
N ALA A 166 -9.85 -3.89 -14.03
CA ALA A 166 -10.00 -3.40 -15.39
C ALA A 166 -9.60 -1.93 -15.59
N ILE A 167 -9.54 -1.13 -14.53
CA ILE A 167 -9.26 0.31 -14.63
C ILE A 167 -7.77 0.61 -14.67
N THR A 168 -7.44 1.77 -15.24
CA THR A 168 -6.08 2.24 -15.52
C THR A 168 -5.92 3.75 -15.27
N SER A 169 -6.93 4.40 -14.68
CA SER A 169 -6.90 5.83 -14.34
C SER A 169 -7.87 6.17 -13.22
N GLU A 170 -7.69 7.32 -12.57
CA GLU A 170 -8.62 7.89 -11.61
C GLU A 170 -9.97 8.22 -12.26
N ALA A 171 -9.96 8.70 -13.49
CA ALA A 171 -11.19 9.04 -14.22
C ALA A 171 -12.10 7.81 -14.44
N GLU A 172 -11.53 6.63 -14.67
CA GLU A 172 -12.29 5.39 -14.76
C GLU A 172 -12.84 4.95 -13.39
N LEU A 173 -12.08 5.16 -12.30
CA LEU A 173 -12.57 4.96 -10.94
C LEU A 173 -13.76 5.88 -10.64
N ASP A 174 -13.68 7.15 -11.03
CA ASP A 174 -14.75 8.14 -10.88
C ASP A 174 -16.00 7.73 -11.64
N ALA A 175 -15.83 7.26 -12.88
CA ALA A 175 -16.94 6.77 -13.68
C ALA A 175 -17.64 5.57 -13.02
N LEU A 176 -16.90 4.64 -12.42
CA LEU A 176 -17.46 3.50 -11.69
C LEU A 176 -18.26 3.94 -10.46
N VAL A 177 -17.70 4.84 -9.65
CA VAL A 177 -18.36 5.39 -8.47
C VAL A 177 -19.64 6.16 -8.84
N ALA A 178 -19.61 6.93 -9.92
CA ALA A 178 -20.76 7.68 -10.41
C ALA A 178 -21.87 6.76 -10.96
N GLN A 179 -21.52 5.74 -11.74
CA GLN A 179 -22.49 4.77 -12.27
C GLN A 179 -23.24 4.04 -11.14
N LEU A 180 -22.55 3.72 -10.05
CA LEU A 180 -23.15 3.04 -8.91
C LEU A 180 -24.01 3.97 -8.03
N SER A 181 -23.65 5.25 -7.96
CA SER A 181 -24.48 6.28 -7.32
C SER A 181 -25.79 6.52 -8.09
N ALA A 182 -25.76 6.47 -9.42
CA ALA A 182 -26.95 6.58 -10.26
C ALA A 182 -27.84 5.31 -10.23
N ALA A 183 -27.27 4.14 -9.95
CA ALA A 183 -27.99 2.86 -9.88
C ALA A 183 -28.70 2.61 -8.53
N SER A 184 -28.44 3.43 -7.50
CA SER A 184 -29.18 3.42 -6.23
C SER A 184 -30.19 4.57 -6.19
N PRO A 185 -31.40 4.44 -6.76
CA PRO A 185 -32.43 5.43 -6.51
C PRO A 185 -32.75 5.39 -5.01
N THR A 186 -32.74 6.57 -4.40
CA THR A 186 -33.20 6.84 -3.03
C THR A 186 -34.42 6.00 -2.72
N ARG A 187 -34.27 5.05 -1.78
CA ARG A 187 -35.41 4.34 -1.22
C ARG A 187 -36.13 5.32 -0.28
N PRO A 188 -37.43 5.62 -0.52
CA PRO A 188 -38.19 6.52 0.35
C PRO A 188 -38.33 5.96 1.77
#